data_AF-A0A7J9JEV3-F1
#
_entry.id   AF-A0A7J9JEV3-F1
#
_cell.length_a   1.000
_cell.length_b   1.000
_cell.length_c   1.000
_cell.angle_alpha   90.00
_cell.angle_beta   90.00
_cell.angle_gamma   90.00
#
_symmetry.space_group_name_H-M   'P 1'
#
loop_
_entity.id
_entity.type
_entity.pdbx_description
1 polymer ?
#
loop_
_entity_poly.entity_id
_entity_poly.type
_entity_poly.pdbx_seq_one_letter_code
_entity_poly.pdbx_strand_id
1 'polypeptide(L)' 'MLENFLPRAMLKARHNLESRIKTWKNDWAIVYDILKGKDNSGFGWDEYRQMVVTED' A
#
# COMPACT_ATOMS: atom_id res chain seq x y z
N MET A 1 -26.67 18.08 -7.78
CA MET A 1 -25.51 17.59 -7.01
C MET A 1 -26.01 16.80 -5.81
N LEU A 2 -25.75 15.49 -5.78
CA LEU A 2 -26.25 14.57 -4.75
C LEU A 2 -25.55 14.78 -3.39
N GLU A 3 -24.33 15.30 -3.41
CA GLU A 3 -23.49 15.59 -2.23
C GLU A 3 -24.09 16.66 -1.31
N ASN A 4 -24.91 17.57 -1.87
CA ASN A 4 -25.55 18.65 -1.13
C ASN A 4 -26.82 18.20 -0.38
N PHE A 5 -27.41 17.07 -0.78
CA PHE A 5 -28.64 16.55 -0.17
C PHE A 5 -28.36 15.53 0.94
N LEU A 6 -27.18 14.91 0.95
CA LEU A 6 -26.81 13.85 1.90
C LEU A 6 -25.35 14.00 2.39
N PRO A 7 -25.06 15.02 3.21
CA PRO A 7 -23.69 15.39 3.60
C PRO A 7 -22.94 14.36 4.47
N ARG A 8 -23.61 13.30 4.93
CA ARG A 8 -23.04 12.24 5.79
C ARG A 8 -23.09 10.84 5.17
N ALA A 9 -23.58 10.70 3.94
CA ALA A 9 -23.95 9.39 3.36
C ALA A 9 -22.78 8.57 2.77
N MET A 10 -21.52 8.85 3.14
CA MET A 10 -20.37 8.07 2.64
C MET A 10 -20.31 7.96 1.10
N LEU A 11 -20.83 8.94 0.36
CA LEU A 11 -20.97 8.90 -1.10
C LEU A 11 -19.64 8.77 -1.87
N LYS A 12 -18.50 9.02 -1.20
CA LYS A 12 -17.14 8.78 -1.72
C LYS A 12 -16.51 7.46 -1.26
N ALA A 13 -17.18 6.65 -0.43
CA ALA A 13 -16.57 5.45 0.16
C ALA A 13 -16.05 4.49 -0.91
N ARG A 14 -16.81 4.20 -1.98
CA ARG A 14 -16.35 3.28 -3.03
C ARG A 14 -15.15 3.81 -3.80
N HIS A 15 -15.23 5.05 -4.30
CA HIS A 15 -14.11 5.69 -5.01
C HIS A 15 -12.87 5.84 -4.12
N ASN A 16 -13.07 6.17 -2.84
CA ASN A 16 -11.98 6.27 -1.87
C ASN A 16 -11.38 4.90 -1.57
N LEU A 17 -12.19 3.84 -1.45
CA LEU A 17 -11.71 2.47 -1.27
C LEU A 17 -10.95 1.98 -2.51
N GLU A 18 -11.49 2.20 -3.71
CA GLU A 18 -10.84 1.88 -4.98
C GLU A 18 -9.50 2.61 -5.12
N SER A 19 -9.47 3.91 -4.80
CA SER A 19 -8.24 4.69 -4.79
C SER A 19 -7.23 4.16 -3.76
N ARG A 20 -7.67 3.82 -2.54
CA ARG A 20 -6.80 3.24 -1.51
C ARG A 20 -6.25 1.88 -1.91
N ILE A 21 -7.07 1.02 -2.52
CA ILE A 21 -6.63 -0.29 -3.04
C ILE A 21 -5.60 -0.09 -4.16
N LYS A 22 -5.82 0.88 -5.06
CA LYS A 22 -4.87 1.19 -6.13
C LYS A 22 -3.52 1.65 -5.57
N THR A 23 -3.52 2.57 -4.60
CA THR A 23 -2.30 3.00 -3.91
C THR A 23 -1.63 1.81 -3.24
N TRP A 24 -2.38 0.99 -2.51
CA TRP A 24 -1.82 -0.15 -1.80
C TRP A 24 -1.20 -1.20 -2.72
N LYS A 25 -1.78 -1.46 -3.90
CA LYS A 25 -1.19 -2.34 -4.92
C LYS A 25 0.12 -1.80 -5.48
N ASN A 26 0.22 -0.48 -5.69
CA ASN A 26 1.45 0.15 -6.17
C ASN A 26 2.55 0.08 -5.10
N ASP A 27 2.23 0.41 -3.84
CA ASP A 27 3.17 0.34 -2.73
C ASP A 27 3.65 -1.10 -2.49
N TRP A 28 2.74 -2.08 -2.62
CA TRP A 28 3.10 -3.49 -2.52
C TRP A 28 4.07 -3.95 -3.61
N ALA A 29 3.92 -3.46 -4.85
CA ALA A 29 4.85 -3.78 -5.93
C ALA A 29 6.27 -3.31 -5.58
N ILE A 30 6.41 -2.11 -4.99
CA ILE A 30 7.70 -1.58 -4.54
C ILE A 30 8.31 -2.47 -3.45
N VAL A 31 7.53 -2.84 -2.42
CA VAL A 31 8.00 -3.73 -1.34
C VAL A 31 8.40 -5.10 -1.90
N TYR A 32 7.64 -5.63 -2.85
CA TYR A 32 7.95 -6.89 -3.50
C TYR A 32 9.27 -6.82 -4.29
N ASP A 33 9.47 -5.76 -5.06
CA ASP A 33 10.71 -5.53 -5.82
C ASP A 33 11.93 -5.33 -4.90
N ILE A 34 11.74 -4.77 -3.71
CA ILE A 34 12.79 -4.68 -2.69
C ILE A 34 13.13 -6.08 -2.14
N LEU A 35 12.13 -6.90 -1.83
CA LEU A 35 12.35 -8.22 -1.19
C LEU A 35 12.71 -9.35 -2.17
N LYS A 36 12.34 -9.22 -3.46
CA LYS A 36 12.49 -10.27 -4.49
C LYS A 36 13.24 -9.80 -5.73
N GLY A 37 13.59 -8.52 -5.82
CA GLY A 37 14.33 -7.96 -6.95
C GLY A 37 15.72 -8.56 -7.06
N LYS A 38 16.11 -8.92 -8.29
CA LYS A 38 17.37 -9.60 -8.61
C LYS A 38 18.61 -8.84 -8.13
N ASP A 39 18.53 -7.51 -8.05
CA ASP A 39 19.63 -6.61 -7.68
C ASP A 39 19.45 -5.95 -6.29
N ASN A 40 18.37 -6.27 -5.57
CA ASN A 40 18.06 -5.75 -4.22
C ASN A 40 18.38 -6.77 -3.11
N SER A 41 19.35 -7.65 -3.33
CA SER A 41 19.68 -8.76 -2.43
C SER A 41 20.07 -8.36 -1.00
N GLY A 42 20.34 -7.08 -0.74
CA GLY A 42 20.64 -6.57 0.58
C GLY A 42 19.42 -6.42 1.49
N PHE A 43 18.19 -6.39 0.95
CA PHE A 43 16.98 -6.23 1.76
C PHE A 43 16.32 -7.57 2.11
N GLY A 44 16.07 -7.79 3.40
CA GLY A 44 15.39 -8.96 3.94
C GLY A 44 14.22 -8.60 4.86
N TRP A 45 13.36 -9.59 5.15
CA TRP A 45 12.29 -9.47 6.13
C TRP A 45 12.75 -10.08 7.47
N ASP A 46 12.72 -9.29 8.54
CA ASP A 46 12.98 -9.77 9.90
C ASP A 46 11.66 -10.18 10.57
N GLU A 47 11.46 -11.49 10.73
CA GLU A 47 10.25 -12.06 11.35
C GLU A 47 10.10 -11.71 12.83
N TYR A 48 11.19 -11.45 13.55
CA TYR A 48 11.13 -11.12 14.98
C TYR A 48 10.75 -9.65 15.18
N ARG A 49 11.30 -8.76 14.35
CA ARG A 49 11.04 -7.31 14.41
C ARG A 49 9.84 -6.88 13.57
N GLN A 50 9.33 -7.76 12.70
CA GLN A 50 8.24 -7.48 11.76
C GLN A 50 8.54 -6.25 10.89
N MET A 51 9.77 -6.17 10.36
CA MET A 51 10.21 -5.05 9.53
C MET A 51 11.22 -5.47 8.45
N VAL A 52 11.38 -4.63 7.42
CA VAL A 52 12.42 -4.78 6.42
C VAL A 52 13.76 -4.33 7.00
N VAL A 53 14.80 -5.15 6.83
CA VAL A 53 16.19 -4.88 7.23
C VAL A 53 17.09 -4.91 6.01
N THR A 54 18.24 -4.23 6.10
CA THR A 54 19.30 -4.30 5.09
C THR A 54 20.54 -4.94 5.69
N GLU A 55 21.23 -5.77 4.92
CA GLU A 55 22.64 -6.12 5.17
C GLU A 55 23.50 -4.89 4.85
N ASP A 56 24.52 -4.61 5.67
CA ASP A 56 25.48 -3.51 5.49
C ASP A 56 26.44 -3.76 4.30
#